data_AF-A0A7G8VRL5-F1
#
_entry.id   AF-A0A7G8VRL5-F1
#
_cell.length_a   1.000
_cell.length_b   1.000
_cell.length_c   1.000
_cell.angle_alpha   90.00
_cell.angle_beta   90.00
_cell.angle_gamma   90.00
#
_symmetry.space_group_name_H-M   'P 1'
#
loop_
_entity.id
_entity.type
_entity.pdbx_description
1 polymer ?
#
loop_
_entity_poly.entity_id
_entity_poly.type
_entity_poly.pdbx_seq_one_letter_code
_entity_poly.pdbx_strand_id
1 'polypeptide(L)'
;MAYVFELKQACGGYAYFATFTHFEASKSTYEVRVPSLVDEKRFEHALADMGLKTSYIDSDASYRQWLHFHGWGMVSVEFAREAMPQWLRKHQCLRSALGSFIDVSIASPGTLKRTLRGKQKQRIHERDGNRCLRCSSCENLTLQHVQPFSRGGETNSSNLVTLCEGCNQDLRDEIDIELYELAGLRSGVDLSLLKLSDWSDLALMRARNFSHNLMHTRCDMW
;
A
#
# COMPACT_ATOMS: atom_id res chain seq x y z
N MET A 1 21.18 -12.25 -5.07
CA MET A 1 20.28 -11.07 -5.09
C MET A 1 19.13 -11.43 -6.00
N ALA A 2 17.91 -10.98 -5.70
CA ALA A 2 16.74 -11.27 -6.52
C ALA A 2 15.80 -10.08 -6.56
N TYR A 3 14.93 -10.03 -7.57
CA TYR A 3 13.70 -9.25 -7.47
C TYR A 3 12.67 -10.07 -6.71
N VAL A 4 11.71 -9.41 -6.06
CA VAL A 4 10.62 -10.12 -5.41
C VAL A 4 9.30 -9.54 -5.90
N PHE A 5 8.28 -10.37 -5.99
CA PHE A 5 6.91 -10.01 -6.34
C PHE A 5 5.94 -10.81 -5.46
N GLU A 6 4.77 -10.29 -5.13
CA GLU A 6 3.77 -11.02 -4.33
C GLU A 6 2.50 -11.15 -5.15
N LEU A 7 2.17 -12.35 -5.63
CA LEU A 7 0.94 -12.56 -6.39
C LEU A 7 -0.32 -12.56 -5.49
N LYS A 8 -1.21 -11.57 -5.60
CA LYS A 8 -2.55 -11.55 -4.99
C LYS A 8 -3.66 -11.36 -6.02
N GLN A 9 -4.76 -12.11 -5.91
CA GLN A 9 -5.99 -11.84 -6.67
C GLN A 9 -6.80 -10.71 -5.99
N ALA A 10 -7.25 -9.73 -6.78
CA ALA A 10 -8.28 -8.77 -6.33
C ALA A 10 -9.44 -8.72 -7.34
N CYS A 11 -10.60 -8.26 -6.86
CA CYS A 11 -11.91 -8.36 -7.50
C CYS A 11 -11.90 -8.05 -9.02
N GLY A 12 -12.23 -9.06 -9.85
CA GLY A 12 -12.43 -8.90 -11.29
C GLY A 12 -11.41 -9.61 -12.20
N GLY A 13 -10.49 -10.41 -11.64
CA GLY A 13 -9.51 -11.18 -12.43
C GLY A 13 -8.18 -10.47 -12.63
N TYR A 14 -7.97 -9.33 -11.97
CA TYR A 14 -6.70 -8.62 -11.96
C TYR A 14 -5.89 -9.02 -10.73
N ALA A 15 -4.62 -9.24 -10.97
CA ALA A 15 -3.66 -9.56 -9.94
C ALA A 15 -2.81 -8.30 -9.70
N TYR A 16 -2.66 -7.87 -8.45
CA TYR A 16 -1.98 -6.61 -8.08
C TYR A 16 -0.83 -6.90 -7.15
N PHE A 17 0.38 -6.54 -7.55
CA PHE A 17 1.60 -6.83 -6.80
C PHE A 17 2.48 -5.59 -6.75
N ALA A 18 3.36 -5.54 -5.76
CA ALA A 18 4.81 -5.39 -5.96
C ALA A 18 5.47 -5.36 -4.58
N THR A 19 6.70 -5.84 -4.56
CA THR A 19 7.48 -5.95 -3.34
C THR A 19 8.57 -4.90 -3.35
N PHE A 20 9.68 -5.15 -2.66
CA PHE A 20 10.73 -4.21 -2.32
C PHE A 20 11.08 -3.25 -3.47
N THR A 21 10.53 -2.04 -3.36
CA THR A 21 10.82 -0.91 -4.24
C THR A 21 11.72 0.08 -3.53
N HIS A 22 12.44 0.89 -4.30
CA HIS A 22 13.16 2.03 -3.76
C HIS A 22 12.68 3.35 -4.36
N PHE A 23 12.90 4.42 -3.61
CA PHE A 23 12.63 5.79 -4.02
C PHE A 23 13.71 6.28 -4.99
N GLU A 24 13.29 6.86 -6.11
CA GLU A 24 14.22 7.44 -7.10
C GLU A 24 14.14 8.98 -7.13
N ALA A 25 12.93 9.58 -7.09
CA ALA A 25 12.74 11.03 -7.08
C ALA A 25 11.29 11.45 -6.77
N SER A 26 11.10 12.70 -6.34
CA SER A 26 9.77 13.34 -6.23
C SER A 26 9.71 14.52 -7.21
N LYS A 27 8.87 14.43 -8.25
CA LYS A 27 8.65 15.54 -9.22
C LYS A 27 7.29 16.24 -9.03
N SER A 28 6.40 15.65 -8.24
CA SER A 28 5.07 16.16 -7.90
C SER A 28 4.74 15.74 -6.46
N THR A 29 3.46 15.81 -6.06
CA THR A 29 2.98 15.12 -4.85
C THR A 29 3.10 13.59 -4.95
N TYR A 30 3.37 13.06 -6.13
CA TYR A 30 3.57 11.63 -6.37
C TYR A 30 5.05 11.25 -6.30
N GLU A 31 5.27 10.08 -5.75
CA GLU A 31 6.59 9.51 -5.57
C GLU A 31 6.95 8.60 -6.74
N VAL A 32 8.17 8.69 -7.26
CA VAL A 32 8.64 7.75 -8.28
C VAL A 32 9.31 6.56 -7.58
N ARG A 33 8.76 5.37 -7.83
CA ARG A 33 9.23 4.08 -7.29
C ARG A 33 9.63 3.14 -8.42
N VAL A 34 10.64 2.32 -8.17
CA VAL A 34 11.08 1.26 -9.09
C VAL A 34 11.48 0.02 -8.27
N PRO A 35 11.22 -1.21 -8.76
CA PRO A 35 11.68 -2.42 -8.08
C PRO A 35 13.18 -2.44 -7.85
N SER A 36 13.61 -2.83 -6.65
CA SER A 36 15.01 -3.03 -6.30
C SER A 36 15.32 -4.50 -6.05
N LEU A 37 16.60 -4.82 -6.18
CA LEU A 37 17.14 -6.11 -5.78
C LEU A 37 17.19 -6.22 -4.26
N VAL A 38 16.89 -7.40 -3.74
CA VAL A 38 17.05 -7.76 -2.33
C VAL A 38 18.06 -8.86 -2.15
N ASP A 39 18.62 -8.94 -0.94
CA ASP A 39 19.37 -10.11 -0.51
C ASP A 39 18.40 -11.26 -0.22
N GLU A 40 18.59 -12.37 -0.92
CA GLU A 40 17.66 -13.51 -0.92
C GLU A 40 17.48 -14.10 0.48
N LYS A 41 18.60 -14.33 1.18
CA LYS A 41 18.57 -14.94 2.52
C LYS A 41 17.92 -14.01 3.53
N ARG A 42 18.26 -12.72 3.52
CA ARG A 42 17.65 -11.76 4.44
C ARG A 42 16.16 -11.62 4.19
N PHE A 43 15.75 -11.63 2.92
CA PHE A 43 14.35 -11.53 2.54
C PHE A 43 13.55 -12.77 2.95
N GLU A 44 14.08 -13.96 2.70
CA GLU A 44 13.47 -15.24 3.11
C GLU A 44 13.30 -15.32 4.63
N HIS A 45 14.32 -14.96 5.41
CA HIS A 45 14.19 -14.88 6.88
C HIS A 45 13.13 -13.87 7.31
N ALA A 46 13.07 -12.69 6.67
CA ALA A 46 12.08 -11.68 7.02
C ALA A 46 10.64 -12.13 6.72
N LEU A 47 10.42 -12.90 5.65
CA LEU A 47 9.12 -13.53 5.39
C LEU A 47 8.80 -14.60 6.42
N ALA A 48 9.78 -15.43 6.79
CA ALA A 48 9.60 -16.48 7.79
C ALA A 48 9.25 -15.90 9.18
N ASP A 49 9.87 -14.77 9.56
CA ASP A 49 9.52 -14.01 10.78
C ASP A 49 8.04 -13.58 10.80
N MET A 50 7.39 -13.47 9.63
CA MET A 50 5.96 -13.15 9.47
C MET A 50 5.09 -14.39 9.19
N GLY A 51 5.65 -15.60 9.26
CA GLY A 51 4.94 -16.85 8.94
C GLY A 51 4.64 -17.03 7.44
N LEU A 52 5.29 -16.26 6.58
CA LEU A 52 5.12 -16.27 5.12
C LEU A 52 6.22 -17.09 4.44
N LYS A 53 5.94 -17.54 3.22
CA LYS A 53 6.86 -18.33 2.39
C LYS A 53 6.96 -17.72 0.99
N THR A 54 8.08 -17.96 0.32
CA THR A 54 8.33 -17.54 -1.06
C THR A 54 8.61 -18.73 -1.95
N SER A 55 8.19 -18.63 -3.21
CA SER A 55 8.66 -19.49 -4.30
C SER A 55 9.92 -18.89 -4.92
N TYR A 56 10.77 -19.71 -5.53
CA TYR A 56 11.89 -19.23 -6.34
C TYR A 56 11.56 -19.39 -7.83
N ILE A 57 11.88 -18.36 -8.63
CA ILE A 57 11.56 -18.29 -10.05
C ILE A 57 12.83 -17.94 -10.83
N ASP A 58 13.22 -18.84 -11.72
CA ASP A 58 14.43 -18.72 -12.55
C ASP A 58 14.22 -19.19 -13.99
N SER A 59 13.00 -19.61 -14.32
CA SER A 59 12.66 -20.31 -15.55
C SER A 59 11.17 -20.19 -15.87
N ASP A 60 10.80 -20.39 -17.13
CA ASP A 60 9.40 -20.34 -17.55
C ASP A 60 8.52 -21.36 -16.82
N ALA A 61 9.09 -22.53 -16.48
CA ALA A 61 8.38 -23.58 -15.75
C ALA A 61 8.04 -23.14 -14.33
N SER A 62 9.03 -22.62 -13.58
CA SER A 62 8.82 -22.10 -12.22
C SER A 62 7.92 -20.87 -12.21
N TYR A 63 8.03 -19.99 -13.24
CA TYR A 63 7.14 -18.84 -13.41
C TYR A 63 5.69 -19.27 -13.61
N ARG A 64 5.40 -20.19 -14.55
CA ARG A 64 4.04 -20.70 -14.79
C ARG A 64 3.45 -21.37 -13.55
N GLN A 65 4.27 -22.14 -12.83
CA GLN A 65 3.85 -22.77 -11.58
C GLN A 65 3.48 -21.72 -10.53
N TRP A 66 4.30 -20.69 -10.36
CA TRP A 66 4.05 -19.59 -9.43
C TRP A 66 2.76 -18.82 -9.76
N LEU A 67 2.47 -18.58 -11.05
CA LEU A 67 1.19 -17.98 -11.47
C LEU A 67 -0.05 -18.78 -11.07
N HIS A 68 0.07 -20.09 -10.88
CA HIS A 68 -1.04 -20.94 -10.44
C HIS A 68 -1.22 -20.93 -8.92
N PHE A 69 -0.12 -20.95 -8.17
CA PHE A 69 -0.18 -20.99 -6.70
C PHE A 69 -0.40 -19.62 -6.06
N HIS A 70 0.01 -18.55 -6.74
CA HIS A 70 0.05 -17.19 -6.20
C HIS A 70 0.95 -17.07 -4.94
N GLY A 71 1.01 -15.88 -4.34
CA GLY A 71 1.87 -15.56 -3.19
C GLY A 71 3.25 -15.02 -3.56
N TRP A 72 4.16 -14.99 -2.59
CA TRP A 72 5.50 -14.41 -2.76
C TRP A 72 6.36 -15.23 -3.73
N GLY A 73 7.05 -14.53 -4.62
CA GLY A 73 7.96 -15.08 -5.60
C GLY A 73 9.25 -14.28 -5.63
N MET A 74 10.36 -14.97 -5.45
CA MET A 74 11.71 -14.45 -5.54
C MET A 74 12.26 -14.82 -6.92
N VAL A 75 12.40 -13.81 -7.77
CA VAL A 75 12.75 -13.97 -9.18
C VAL A 75 14.23 -13.66 -9.39
N SER A 76 14.94 -14.58 -10.04
CA SER A 76 16.34 -14.39 -10.40
C SER A 76 16.52 -13.13 -11.25
N VAL A 77 17.68 -12.50 -11.14
CA VAL A 77 17.95 -11.21 -11.83
C VAL A 77 17.90 -11.39 -13.34
N GLU A 78 18.45 -12.50 -13.81
CA GLU A 78 18.53 -12.89 -15.21
C GLU A 78 17.11 -13.07 -15.77
N PHE A 79 16.30 -13.90 -15.13
CA PHE A 79 14.94 -14.17 -15.58
C PHE A 79 14.06 -12.92 -15.53
N ALA A 80 14.13 -12.12 -14.45
CA ALA A 80 13.34 -10.90 -14.34
C ALA A 80 13.66 -9.88 -15.45
N ARG A 81 14.92 -9.76 -15.86
CA ARG A 81 15.34 -8.80 -16.90
C ARG A 81 15.01 -9.27 -18.31
N GLU A 82 15.15 -10.57 -18.56
CA GLU A 82 14.87 -11.16 -19.86
C GLU A 82 13.35 -11.31 -20.10
N ALA A 83 12.68 -11.90 -19.12
CA ALA A 83 11.29 -12.33 -19.23
C ALA A 83 10.31 -11.27 -18.68
N MET A 84 10.68 -10.50 -17.66
CA MET A 84 9.75 -9.57 -16.99
C MET A 84 10.15 -8.08 -17.08
N PRO A 85 10.72 -7.57 -18.17
CA PRO A 85 11.22 -6.19 -18.22
C PRO A 85 10.12 -5.14 -18.02
N GLN A 86 8.87 -5.46 -18.36
CA GLN A 86 7.71 -4.60 -18.12
C GLN A 86 7.38 -4.40 -16.64
N TRP A 87 7.78 -5.35 -15.77
CA TRP A 87 7.59 -5.28 -14.32
C TRP A 87 8.69 -4.46 -13.63
N LEU A 88 9.83 -4.25 -14.28
CA LEU A 88 10.99 -3.52 -13.75
C LEU A 88 10.96 -2.01 -14.05
N ARG A 89 9.83 -1.50 -14.51
CA ARG A 89 9.67 -0.09 -14.89
C ARG A 89 9.52 0.80 -13.65
N LYS A 90 9.73 2.09 -13.86
CA LYS A 90 9.42 3.11 -12.86
C LYS A 90 7.94 3.45 -12.88
N HIS A 91 7.38 3.70 -11.71
CA HIS A 91 5.97 4.05 -11.53
C HIS A 91 5.86 5.34 -10.72
N GLN A 92 4.85 6.14 -11.05
CA GLN A 92 4.44 7.26 -10.20
C GLN A 92 3.40 6.73 -9.22
N CYS A 93 3.61 6.99 -7.93
CA CYS A 93 2.84 6.37 -6.88
C CYS A 93 2.22 7.38 -5.92
N LEU A 94 0.99 7.07 -5.53
CA LEU A 94 0.32 7.59 -4.34
C LEU A 94 0.84 6.85 -3.10
N ARG A 95 0.66 7.45 -1.93
CA ARG A 95 0.86 6.82 -0.62
C ARG A 95 -0.49 6.40 -0.07
N SER A 96 -0.59 5.13 0.30
CA SER A 96 -1.74 4.59 1.03
C SER A 96 -1.63 4.92 2.52
N ALA A 97 -2.78 4.96 3.19
CA ALA A 97 -2.85 5.05 4.66
C ALA A 97 -2.25 3.80 5.36
N LEU A 98 -2.05 2.70 4.62
CA LEU A 98 -1.34 1.51 5.08
C LEU A 98 0.16 1.57 4.84
N GLY A 99 0.71 2.72 4.44
CA GLY A 99 2.14 2.91 4.23
C GLY A 99 2.68 2.39 2.91
N SER A 100 1.90 1.58 2.19
CA SER A 100 2.21 1.11 0.85
C SER A 100 2.02 2.19 -0.22
N PHE A 101 2.52 1.88 -1.40
CA PHE A 101 2.50 2.76 -2.57
C PHE A 101 1.49 2.21 -3.58
N ILE A 102 0.79 3.08 -4.29
CA ILE A 102 -0.19 2.66 -5.30
C ILE A 102 0.15 3.39 -6.59
N ASP A 103 0.44 2.63 -7.66
CA ASP A 103 0.67 3.20 -8.98
C ASP A 103 -0.54 4.00 -9.44
N VAL A 104 -0.29 5.24 -9.85
CA VAL A 104 -1.30 6.16 -10.38
C VAL A 104 -2.01 5.55 -11.60
N SER A 105 -1.34 4.71 -12.38
CA SER A 105 -1.92 4.04 -13.56
C SER A 105 -3.08 3.09 -13.23
N ILE A 106 -3.11 2.58 -12.00
CA ILE A 106 -4.15 1.65 -11.52
C ILE A 106 -5.16 2.31 -10.60
N ALA A 107 -4.87 3.51 -10.12
CA ALA A 107 -5.74 4.26 -9.24
C ALA A 107 -7.00 4.73 -9.98
N SER A 108 -8.15 4.66 -9.30
CA SER A 108 -9.38 5.18 -9.89
C SER A 108 -9.33 6.71 -10.04
N PRO A 109 -10.06 7.32 -10.99
CA PRO A 109 -10.13 8.78 -11.10
C PRO A 109 -10.62 9.48 -9.83
N GLY A 110 -11.41 8.79 -8.99
CA GLY A 110 -11.83 9.31 -7.68
C GLY A 110 -10.69 9.35 -6.67
N THR A 111 -9.84 8.33 -6.68
CA THR A 111 -8.66 8.21 -5.81
C THR A 111 -7.65 9.35 -6.03
N LEU A 112 -7.56 9.85 -7.26
CA LEU A 112 -6.65 10.94 -7.66
C LEU A 112 -7.21 12.34 -7.37
N LYS A 113 -8.48 12.47 -6.96
CA LYS A 113 -9.08 13.76 -6.65
C LYS A 113 -8.93 14.07 -5.18
N ARG A 114 -8.66 15.33 -4.82
CA ARG A 114 -8.60 15.76 -3.41
C ARG A 114 -9.91 15.54 -2.67
N THR A 115 -11.05 15.78 -3.33
CA THR A 115 -12.35 15.78 -2.62
C THR A 115 -13.19 14.58 -3.01
N LEU A 116 -13.69 13.89 -1.99
CA LEU A 116 -14.69 12.83 -2.10
C LEU A 116 -16.08 13.40 -1.79
N ARG A 117 -17.09 13.08 -2.62
CA ARG A 117 -18.42 13.71 -2.60
C ARG A 117 -19.55 12.68 -2.66
N GLY A 118 -20.78 13.15 -2.44
CA GLY A 118 -22.00 12.37 -2.60
C GLY A 118 -22.08 11.17 -1.65
N LYS A 119 -22.61 10.05 -2.14
CA LYS A 119 -22.86 8.83 -1.34
C LYS A 119 -21.63 8.30 -0.62
N GLN A 120 -20.44 8.43 -1.22
CA GLN A 120 -19.21 7.97 -0.57
C GLN A 120 -18.86 8.82 0.66
N LYS A 121 -19.07 10.14 0.60
CA LYS A 121 -18.83 11.04 1.75
C LYS A 121 -19.79 10.71 2.88
N GLN A 122 -21.05 10.53 2.54
CA GLN A 122 -22.09 10.15 3.50
C GLN A 122 -21.76 8.83 4.21
N ARG A 123 -21.29 7.81 3.47
CA ARG A 123 -20.87 6.54 4.09
C ARG A 123 -19.72 6.69 5.08
N ILE A 124 -18.78 7.60 4.84
CA ILE A 124 -17.68 7.87 5.77
C ILE A 124 -18.21 8.57 7.02
N HIS A 125 -19.08 9.57 6.87
CA HIS A 125 -19.74 10.19 8.01
C HIS A 125 -20.55 9.16 8.82
N GLU A 126 -21.33 8.30 8.16
CA GLU A 126 -22.11 7.24 8.83
C GLU A 126 -21.22 6.23 9.56
N ARG A 127 -20.12 5.79 8.94
CA ARG A 127 -19.10 4.93 9.57
C ARG A 127 -18.56 5.56 10.85
N ASP A 128 -18.29 6.85 10.80
CA ASP A 128 -17.73 7.63 11.92
C ASP A 128 -18.83 8.11 12.89
N GLY A 129 -20.08 7.67 12.68
CA GLY A 129 -21.24 7.95 13.51
C GLY A 129 -21.69 9.42 13.49
N ASN A 130 -21.55 10.07 12.33
CA ASN A 130 -21.95 11.44 12.03
C ASN A 130 -21.44 12.47 13.06
N ARG A 131 -20.19 12.29 13.50
CA ARG A 131 -19.52 13.19 14.46
C ARG A 131 -18.04 13.29 14.14
N CYS A 132 -17.43 14.38 14.59
CA CYS A 132 -15.99 14.55 14.59
C CYS A 132 -15.34 13.46 15.45
N LEU A 133 -14.41 12.70 14.89
CA LEU A 133 -13.71 11.65 15.63
C LEU A 133 -12.79 12.20 16.73
N ARG A 134 -12.39 13.48 16.65
CA ARG A 134 -11.47 14.12 17.61
C ARG A 134 -12.20 14.78 18.79
N CYS A 135 -13.28 15.53 18.53
CA CYS A 135 -13.98 16.33 19.55
C CYS A 135 -15.46 15.97 19.74
N SER A 136 -15.98 14.99 19.00
CA SER A 136 -17.39 14.55 19.02
C SER A 136 -18.44 15.57 18.58
N SER A 137 -18.05 16.76 18.08
CA SER A 137 -19.00 17.71 17.49
C SER A 137 -19.74 17.10 16.30
N CYS A 138 -21.05 17.39 16.17
CA CYS A 138 -21.88 17.00 15.03
C CYS A 138 -22.05 18.14 14.00
N GLU A 139 -21.44 19.30 14.25
CA GLU A 139 -21.59 20.49 13.41
C GLU A 139 -20.44 20.62 12.40
N ASN A 140 -20.76 21.18 11.23
CA ASN A 140 -19.80 21.51 10.16
C ASN A 140 -18.82 20.37 9.85
N LEU A 141 -19.36 19.16 9.63
CA LEU A 141 -18.56 17.96 9.37
C LEU A 141 -17.91 17.97 7.99
N THR A 142 -16.62 17.65 8.00
CA THR A 142 -15.72 17.57 6.85
C THR A 142 -15.01 16.22 6.84
N LEU A 143 -14.29 15.94 5.74
CA LEU A 143 -13.42 14.78 5.65
C LEU A 143 -11.97 15.26 5.71
N GLN A 144 -11.17 14.58 6.53
CA GLN A 144 -9.73 14.81 6.63
C GLN A 144 -8.96 13.58 6.15
N HIS A 145 -7.89 13.81 5.39
CA HIS A 145 -6.98 12.76 4.97
C HIS A 145 -6.05 12.35 6.12
N VAL A 146 -5.88 11.05 6.32
CA VAL A 146 -4.94 10.49 7.31
C VAL A 146 -3.50 10.64 6.81
N GLN A 147 -3.22 10.15 5.60
CA GLN A 147 -2.06 10.52 4.79
C GLN A 147 -2.45 11.72 3.92
N PRO A 148 -1.90 12.93 4.16
CA PRO A 148 -2.35 14.15 3.48
C PRO A 148 -2.25 14.10 1.96
N PHE A 149 -3.27 14.60 1.26
CA PHE A 149 -3.31 14.64 -0.21
C PHE A 149 -2.15 15.46 -0.82
N SER A 150 -1.78 16.59 -0.19
CA SER A 150 -0.61 17.40 -0.60
C SER A 150 0.71 16.65 -0.49
N ARG A 151 0.74 15.54 0.28
CA ARG A 151 1.90 14.66 0.47
C ARG A 151 1.72 13.32 -0.24
N GLY A 152 0.91 13.29 -1.30
CA GLY A 152 0.71 12.11 -2.15
C GLY A 152 -0.31 11.11 -1.63
N GLY A 153 -1.05 11.45 -0.57
CA GLY A 153 -2.10 10.58 -0.03
C GLY A 153 -3.23 10.32 -1.00
N GLU A 154 -3.68 9.08 -1.06
CA GLU A 154 -4.81 8.68 -1.89
C GLU A 154 -6.17 9.12 -1.32
N THR A 155 -7.17 9.34 -2.17
CA THR A 155 -8.54 9.66 -1.69
C THR A 155 -9.42 8.43 -1.73
N ASN A 156 -9.54 7.72 -0.62
CA ASN A 156 -10.46 6.61 -0.44
C ASN A 156 -11.00 6.57 1.00
N SER A 157 -11.92 5.65 1.28
CA SER A 157 -12.53 5.55 2.61
C SER A 157 -11.53 5.19 3.71
N SER A 158 -10.48 4.40 3.44
CA SER A 158 -9.49 4.04 4.45
C SER A 158 -8.52 5.18 4.78
N ASN A 159 -8.29 6.11 3.86
CA ASN A 159 -7.45 7.28 4.06
C ASN A 159 -8.24 8.53 4.49
N LEU A 160 -9.53 8.43 4.77
CA LEU A 160 -10.39 9.56 5.13
C LEU A 160 -11.12 9.30 6.45
N VAL A 161 -11.16 10.31 7.31
CA VAL A 161 -11.91 10.33 8.57
C VAL A 161 -12.78 11.58 8.67
N THR A 162 -13.85 11.49 9.47
CA THR A 162 -14.78 12.60 9.71
C THR A 162 -14.27 13.49 10.84
N LEU A 163 -14.07 14.77 10.55
CA LEU A 163 -13.73 15.81 11.53
C LEU A 163 -14.64 17.03 11.37
N CYS A 164 -14.90 17.77 12.44
CA CYS A 164 -15.49 19.11 12.31
C CYS A 164 -14.48 20.08 11.65
N GLU A 165 -14.99 21.14 11.05
CA GLU A 165 -14.16 22.14 10.37
C GLU A 165 -13.03 22.69 11.26
N GLY A 166 -13.32 23.02 12.53
CA GLY A 166 -12.33 23.54 13.46
C GLY A 166 -11.16 22.58 13.71
N CYS A 167 -11.45 21.30 14.01
CA CYS A 167 -10.40 20.29 14.20
C CYS A 167 -9.62 20.02 12.91
N ASN A 168 -10.29 20.07 11.75
CA ASN A 168 -9.63 19.85 10.46
C ASN A 168 -8.66 21.01 10.12
N GLN A 169 -9.07 22.25 10.34
CA GLN A 169 -8.23 23.43 10.09
C GLN A 169 -7.00 23.49 11.02
N ASP A 170 -7.12 23.01 12.25
CA ASP A 170 -6.02 22.88 13.20
C ASP A 170 -4.93 21.92 12.70
N LEU A 171 -5.33 20.77 12.15
CA LEU A 171 -4.41 19.73 11.62
C LEU A 171 -3.74 20.11 10.29
N ARG A 172 -4.42 20.89 9.44
CA ARG A 172 -3.92 21.29 8.11
C ARG A 172 -3.54 20.07 7.25
N ASP A 173 -2.29 20.01 6.77
CA ASP A 173 -1.73 18.91 5.99
C ASP A 173 -0.56 18.20 6.71
N GLU A 174 -0.58 18.24 8.03
CA GLU A 174 0.38 17.52 8.87
C GLU A 174 0.08 16.02 8.90
N ILE A 175 1.14 15.22 9.09
CA ILE A 175 1.00 13.79 9.36
C ILE A 175 0.84 13.65 10.87
N ASP A 176 -0.35 13.28 11.32
CA ASP A 176 -0.67 13.11 12.73
C ASP A 176 -0.94 11.63 13.04
N ILE A 177 -0.23 11.09 14.03
CA ILE A 177 -0.37 9.71 14.50
C ILE A 177 -1.78 9.46 15.05
N GLU A 178 -2.37 10.43 15.74
CA GLU A 178 -3.74 10.36 16.28
C GLU A 178 -4.75 10.07 15.17
N LEU A 179 -4.57 10.66 13.97
CA LEU A 179 -5.46 10.38 12.83
C LEU A 179 -5.37 8.94 12.34
N TYR A 180 -4.18 8.33 12.37
CA TYR A 180 -4.05 6.91 12.03
C TYR A 180 -4.82 6.05 13.04
N GLU A 181 -4.70 6.36 14.33
CA GLU A 181 -5.42 5.64 15.38
C GLU A 181 -6.95 5.80 15.24
N LEU A 182 -7.43 7.02 15.00
CA LEU A 182 -8.86 7.31 14.78
C LEU A 182 -9.40 6.62 13.52
N ALA A 183 -8.57 6.42 12.50
CA ALA A 183 -8.92 5.66 11.30
C ALA A 183 -8.88 4.13 11.50
N GLY A 184 -8.49 3.65 12.69
CA GLY A 184 -8.29 2.22 12.97
C GLY A 184 -7.04 1.64 12.30
N LEU A 185 -6.06 2.49 12.00
CA LEU A 185 -4.82 2.13 11.31
C LEU A 185 -3.64 2.12 12.30
N ARG A 186 -2.70 1.21 12.08
CA ARG A 186 -1.48 1.08 12.89
C ARG A 186 -0.31 1.86 12.29
N SER A 187 -0.50 3.16 12.06
CA SER A 187 0.53 4.08 11.53
C SER A 187 1.21 3.57 10.24
N GLY A 188 0.42 3.16 9.25
CA GLY A 188 0.98 2.72 7.96
C GLY A 188 1.51 1.28 7.94
N VAL A 189 0.90 0.37 8.71
CA VAL A 189 1.21 -1.07 8.63
C VAL A 189 0.03 -1.82 8.02
N ASP A 190 0.29 -2.54 6.94
CA ASP A 190 -0.63 -3.52 6.36
C ASP A 190 -0.65 -4.79 7.23
N LEU A 191 -1.65 -4.88 8.11
CA LEU A 191 -1.84 -6.03 9.00
C LEU A 191 -2.13 -7.34 8.26
N SER A 192 -2.45 -7.31 6.96
CA SER A 192 -2.63 -8.53 6.18
C SER A 192 -1.35 -9.36 6.08
N LEU A 193 -0.18 -8.74 6.23
CA LEU A 193 1.14 -9.39 6.28
C LEU A 193 1.32 -10.25 7.53
N LEU A 194 0.54 -10.02 8.59
CA LEU A 194 0.68 -10.68 9.89
C LEU A 194 -0.32 -11.82 10.10
N LYS A 195 -1.20 -12.08 9.13
CA LYS A 195 -2.29 -13.08 9.24
C LYS A 195 -1.80 -14.47 9.65
N LEU A 196 -0.60 -14.86 9.22
CA LEU A 196 0.02 -16.16 9.50
C LEU A 196 1.15 -16.08 10.53
N SER A 197 1.42 -14.88 11.06
CA SER A 197 2.50 -14.64 12.01
C SER A 197 2.08 -14.96 13.45
N ASP A 198 3.06 -14.98 14.35
CA ASP A 198 2.87 -15.04 15.80
C ASP A 198 2.51 -13.68 16.43
N TRP A 199 2.40 -12.62 15.63
CA TRP A 199 2.18 -11.24 16.08
C TRP A 199 3.27 -10.71 17.03
N SER A 200 4.48 -11.28 16.99
CA SER A 200 5.62 -10.79 17.75
C SER A 200 6.03 -9.38 17.33
N ASP A 201 6.76 -8.68 18.21
CA ASP A 201 7.33 -7.36 17.89
C ASP A 201 8.25 -7.40 16.66
N LEU A 202 8.95 -8.53 16.47
CA LEU A 202 9.77 -8.76 15.29
C LEU A 202 8.90 -8.85 14.03
N ALA A 203 7.84 -9.67 14.04
CA ALA A 203 6.90 -9.78 12.93
C ALA A 203 6.27 -8.42 12.58
N LEU A 204 5.84 -7.66 13.59
CA LEU A 204 5.30 -6.30 13.43
C LEU A 204 6.32 -5.34 12.79
N MET A 205 7.57 -5.39 13.22
CA MET A 205 8.65 -4.60 12.64
C MET A 205 8.92 -4.98 11.18
N ARG A 206 8.91 -6.28 10.85
CA ARG A 206 9.00 -6.75 9.46
C ARG A 206 7.83 -6.27 8.61
N ALA A 207 6.60 -6.42 9.10
CA ALA A 207 5.40 -5.99 8.40
C ALA A 207 5.44 -4.49 8.09
N ARG A 208 5.82 -3.65 9.07
CA ARG A 208 6.01 -2.21 8.85
C ARG A 208 7.05 -1.92 7.77
N ASN A 209 8.20 -2.60 7.82
CA ASN A 209 9.24 -2.42 6.81
C ASN A 209 8.72 -2.81 5.41
N PHE A 210 8.03 -3.95 5.31
CA PHE A 210 7.43 -4.40 4.08
C PHE A 210 6.41 -3.38 3.58
N SER A 211 5.43 -2.99 4.39
CA SER A 211 4.39 -2.02 4.01
C SER A 211 4.99 -0.74 3.39
N HIS A 212 6.06 -0.18 3.96
CA HIS A 212 6.73 1.02 3.44
C HIS A 212 7.56 0.81 2.16
N ASN A 213 7.69 -0.43 1.69
CA ASN A 213 8.40 -0.78 0.47
C ASN A 213 7.54 -1.56 -0.54
N LEU A 214 6.28 -1.86 -0.21
CA LEU A 214 5.31 -2.44 -1.16
C LEU A 214 4.74 -1.36 -2.05
N MET A 215 4.67 -1.65 -3.34
CA MET A 215 3.99 -0.81 -4.33
C MET A 215 2.93 -1.67 -5.00
N HIS A 216 1.73 -1.17 -5.22
CA HIS A 216 0.67 -1.90 -5.91
C HIS A 216 0.64 -1.39 -7.35
N THR A 217 0.92 -2.25 -8.30
CA THR A 217 0.79 -1.97 -9.74
C THR A 217 0.11 -3.12 -10.47
N ARG A 218 -0.15 -2.94 -11.77
CA ARG A 218 -0.70 -3.95 -12.65
C ARG A 218 0.38 -4.95 -13.02
N CYS A 219 -0.09 -6.17 -13.28
CA CYS A 219 0.77 -7.29 -13.58
C CYS A 219 0.49 -7.65 -15.02
N ASP A 220 1.24 -6.99 -15.89
CA ASP A 220 1.16 -7.22 -17.33
C ASP A 220 1.77 -8.61 -17.59
N MET A 221 0.90 -9.60 -17.48
CA MET A 221 1.11 -10.95 -18.00
C MET A 221 1.15 -10.85 -19.53
N TRP A 222 1.94 -11.72 -20.16
CA TRP A 222 2.05 -11.83 -21.61
C TRP A 222 0.70 -11.91 -22.31
#